data_AF-A0A535KEA4-F1
#
_entry.id   AF-A0A535KEA4-F1
#
_cell.length_a   1.000
_cell.length_b   1.000
_cell.length_c   1.000
_cell.angle_alpha   90.00
_cell.angle_beta   90.00
_cell.angle_gamma   90.00
#
_symmetry.space_group_name_H-M   'P 1'
#
loop_
_entity.id
_entity.type
_entity.pdbx_description
1 polymer ?
#
loop_
_entity_poly.entity_id
_entity_poly.type
_entity_poly.pdbx_seq_one_letter_code
_entity_poly.pdbx_strand_id
1 'polypeptide(L)'
;MESPRSPWSGLADVYGRPYDPGTALNRLGSSISDPAAWEELWSHMYHQGGVGEIAYAVVPELVRVYQFSRALEWNAYALVATVDLARDADGNPPIPDGIAPDYSLAMSALADLGRHKIESAANLTEVRSILAILALHK
;
A
#
# COMPACT_ATOMS: atom_id res chain seq x y z
N MET A 1 28.24 13.97 -11.91
CA MET A 1 27.78 12.86 -11.05
C MET A 1 26.33 13.16 -10.75
N GLU A 2 25.41 12.58 -11.52
CA GLU A 2 23.97 12.79 -11.31
C GLU A 2 23.60 12.09 -9.99
N SER A 3 22.93 12.81 -9.08
CA SER A 3 22.34 12.18 -7.91
C SER A 3 21.42 11.05 -8.37
N PRO A 4 21.39 9.90 -7.67
CA PRO A 4 20.51 8.80 -8.06
C PRO A 4 19.08 9.33 -8.12
N ARG A 5 18.43 9.12 -9.27
CA ARG A 5 17.05 9.52 -9.48
C ARG A 5 16.18 8.80 -8.45
N SER A 6 15.36 9.53 -7.71
CA SER A 6 14.43 8.94 -6.74
C SER A 6 13.61 7.83 -7.42
N PRO A 7 13.39 6.66 -6.78
CA PRO A 7 12.61 5.57 -7.36
C PRO A 7 11.15 5.98 -7.66
N TRP A 8 10.70 7.08 -7.06
CA TRP A 8 9.37 7.68 -7.24
C TRP A 8 9.28 8.62 -8.45
N SER A 9 10.41 8.93 -9.08
CA SER A 9 10.47 9.96 -10.12
C SER A 9 9.69 9.56 -11.37
N GLY A 10 8.71 10.39 -11.73
CA GLY A 10 7.88 10.17 -12.91
C GLY A 10 6.60 9.37 -12.64
N LEU A 11 6.35 8.98 -11.39
CA LEU A 11 5.08 8.38 -10.96
C LEU A 11 4.14 9.46 -10.42
N ALA A 12 2.85 9.32 -10.71
CA ALA A 12 1.84 10.26 -10.25
C ALA A 12 1.01 9.69 -9.09
N ASP A 13 0.55 10.60 -8.22
CA ASP A 13 -0.48 10.34 -7.22
C ASP A 13 -1.88 10.29 -7.85
N VAL A 14 -2.89 10.05 -7.03
CA VAL A 14 -4.29 9.97 -7.49
C VAL A 14 -4.79 11.25 -8.19
N TYR A 15 -4.14 12.39 -7.98
CA TYR A 15 -4.48 13.66 -8.62
C TYR A 15 -3.62 13.96 -9.85
N GLY A 16 -2.79 13.01 -10.30
CA GLY A 16 -1.87 13.20 -11.42
C GLY A 16 -0.63 14.02 -11.07
N ARG A 17 -0.28 14.15 -9.78
CA ARG A 17 0.83 15.00 -9.31
C ARG A 17 2.03 14.17 -8.87
N PRO A 18 3.27 14.68 -9.05
CA PRO A 18 4.43 14.04 -8.44
C PRO A 18 4.31 14.00 -6.91
N TYR A 19 4.60 12.86 -6.31
CA TYR A 19 4.58 12.65 -4.86
C TYR A 19 5.75 11.77 -4.45
N ASP A 20 6.39 12.11 -3.32
CA ASP A 20 7.44 11.29 -2.70
C ASP A 20 6.92 10.70 -1.38
N PRO A 21 6.58 9.40 -1.33
CA PRO A 21 6.05 8.73 -0.15
C PRO A 21 7.11 8.43 0.91
N GLY A 22 8.39 8.68 0.63
CA GLY A 22 9.50 8.27 1.50
C GLY A 22 9.40 8.84 2.92
N THR A 23 8.91 10.07 3.06
CA THR A 23 8.72 10.68 4.39
C THR A 23 7.65 9.95 5.21
N ALA A 24 6.49 9.65 4.61
CA ALA A 24 5.42 8.89 5.28
C ALA A 24 5.87 7.46 5.62
N LEU A 25 6.53 6.78 4.68
CA LEU A 25 7.04 5.41 4.90
C LEU A 25 8.09 5.35 6.03
N ASN A 26 9.00 6.33 6.10
CA ASN A 26 9.99 6.41 7.19
C ASN A 26 9.33 6.64 8.55
N ARG A 27 8.26 7.44 8.61
CA ARG A 27 7.48 7.66 9.84
C ARG A 27 6.79 6.38 10.27
N LEU A 28 6.17 5.64 9.34
CA LEU A 28 5.58 4.34 9.61
C LEU A 28 6.61 3.29 10.04
N GLY A 29 7.84 3.34 9.49
CA GLY A 29 8.94 2.50 9.95
C GLY A 29 9.37 2.77 11.39
N SER A 30 9.23 4.02 11.85
CA SER A 30 9.53 4.40 13.23
C SER A 30 8.36 4.14 14.18
N SER A 31 7.14 4.34 13.70
CA SER A 31 5.89 4.14 14.44
C SER A 31 4.80 3.74 13.46
N ILE A 32 4.53 2.44 13.37
CA ILE A 32 3.52 1.89 12.44
C ILE A 32 2.11 2.40 12.70
N SER A 33 1.83 2.93 13.90
CA SER A 33 0.56 3.53 14.27
C SER A 33 0.52 5.05 14.12
N ASP A 34 1.46 5.69 13.39
CA ASP A 34 1.46 7.15 13.17
C ASP A 34 0.24 7.54 12.30
N PRO A 35 -0.77 8.23 12.87
CA PRO A 35 -2.01 8.52 12.15
C PRO A 35 -1.81 9.53 11.01
N ALA A 36 -0.86 10.47 11.15
CA ALA A 36 -0.63 11.48 10.14
C ALA A 36 0.15 10.92 8.95
N ALA A 37 1.01 9.91 9.16
CA ALA A 37 1.63 9.20 8.05
C ALA A 37 0.61 8.35 7.27
N TRP A 38 -0.34 7.70 7.97
CA TRP A 38 -1.43 6.99 7.31
C TRP A 38 -2.36 7.92 6.52
N GLU A 39 -2.76 9.04 7.11
CA GLU A 39 -3.61 10.04 6.43
C GLU A 39 -2.94 10.55 5.14
N GLU A 40 -1.64 10.84 5.20
CA GLU A 40 -0.87 11.25 4.03
C GLU A 40 -0.91 10.18 2.92
N LEU A 41 -0.60 8.92 3.24
CA LEU A 41 -0.66 7.84 2.26
C LEU A 41 -2.05 7.65 1.68
N TRP A 42 -3.10 7.63 2.52
CA TRP A 42 -4.49 7.55 2.05
C TRP A 42 -4.81 8.67 1.06
N SER A 43 -4.45 9.92 1.39
CA SER A 43 -4.78 11.09 0.59
C SER A 43 -4.16 11.10 -0.80
N HIS A 44 -2.97 10.50 -0.97
CA HIS A 44 -2.22 10.48 -2.22
C HIS A 44 -2.40 9.18 -3.01
N MET A 45 -2.64 8.05 -2.35
CA MET A 45 -2.76 6.76 -3.02
C MET A 45 -4.16 6.49 -3.54
N TYR A 46 -5.20 7.03 -2.91
CA TYR A 46 -6.58 6.75 -3.26
C TYR A 46 -7.53 7.93 -3.04
N HIS A 47 -8.41 8.18 -3.99
CA HIS A 47 -9.48 9.16 -3.86
C HIS A 47 -10.66 8.80 -4.76
N GLN A 48 -11.83 8.53 -4.16
CA GLN A 48 -13.11 8.30 -4.87
C GLN A 48 -13.02 7.29 -6.03
N GLY A 49 -12.32 6.16 -5.83
CA GLY A 49 -12.13 5.13 -6.87
C GLY A 49 -10.91 5.35 -7.75
N GLY A 50 -10.27 6.52 -7.69
CA GLY A 50 -9.04 6.83 -8.41
C GLY A 50 -7.80 6.30 -7.69
N VAL A 51 -6.79 5.90 -8.46
CA VAL A 51 -5.42 5.61 -8.03
C VAL A 51 -4.42 6.14 -9.05
N GLY A 52 -3.19 6.44 -8.61
CA GLY A 52 -2.06 6.78 -9.49
C GLY A 52 -0.97 5.71 -9.45
N GLU A 53 0.03 5.78 -10.33
CA GLU A 53 1.13 4.79 -10.37
C GLU A 53 1.92 4.74 -9.06
N ILE A 54 1.97 5.85 -8.31
CA ILE A 54 2.64 5.88 -7.01
C ILE A 54 1.99 4.92 -6.02
N ALA A 55 0.67 4.68 -6.12
CA ALA A 55 -0.01 3.76 -5.24
C ALA A 55 0.54 2.34 -5.40
N TYR A 56 0.78 1.91 -6.65
CA TYR A 56 1.38 0.62 -6.93
C TYR A 56 2.83 0.54 -6.47
N ALA A 57 3.61 1.61 -6.63
CA ALA A 57 5.00 1.66 -6.19
C ALA A 57 5.14 1.64 -4.66
N VAL A 58 4.17 2.20 -3.94
CA VAL A 58 4.18 2.27 -2.47
C VAL A 58 3.82 0.93 -1.84
N VAL A 59 2.94 0.12 -2.45
CA VAL A 59 2.48 -1.15 -1.86
C VAL A 59 3.66 -2.07 -1.44
N PRO A 60 4.67 -2.35 -2.28
CA PRO A 60 5.83 -3.13 -1.88
C PRO A 60 6.56 -2.57 -0.66
N GLU A 61 6.85 -1.27 -0.64
CA GLU A 61 7.52 -0.64 0.49
C GLU A 61 6.70 -0.67 1.77
N LEU A 62 5.40 -0.42 1.66
CA LEU A 62 4.48 -0.44 2.78
C LEU A 62 4.42 -1.83 3.42
N VAL A 63 4.37 -2.88 2.60
CA VAL A 63 4.39 -4.26 3.09
C VAL A 63 5.72 -4.59 3.76
N ARG A 64 6.86 -4.10 3.25
CA ARG A 64 8.16 -4.24 3.91
C ARG A 64 8.15 -3.57 5.29
N VAL A 65 7.73 -2.30 5.38
CA VAL A 65 7.61 -1.56 6.64
C VAL A 65 6.72 -2.31 7.64
N TYR A 66 5.57 -2.79 7.17
CA TYR A 66 4.62 -3.54 7.99
C TYR A 66 5.23 -4.84 8.54
N GLN A 67 5.93 -5.61 7.72
CA GLN A 67 6.61 -6.84 8.14
C GLN A 67 7.63 -6.60 9.27
N PHE A 68 8.39 -5.50 9.19
CA PHE A 68 9.36 -5.15 10.24
C PHE A 68 8.70 -4.70 11.53
N SER A 69 7.52 -4.07 11.47
CA SER A 69 6.84 -3.54 12.65
C SER A 69 6.40 -4.60 13.65
N ARG A 70 6.15 -5.84 13.18
CA ARG A 70 5.55 -6.96 13.94
C ARG A 70 4.18 -6.67 14.58
N ALA A 71 3.62 -5.48 14.42
CA ALA A 71 2.31 -5.11 14.94
C ALA A 71 1.20 -5.59 14.00
N LEU A 72 -0.01 -5.77 14.53
CA LEU A 72 -1.20 -5.83 13.69
C LEU A 72 -1.66 -4.39 13.48
N GLU A 73 -1.63 -3.93 12.23
CA GLU A 73 -2.06 -2.60 11.82
C GLU A 73 -3.00 -2.78 10.64
N TRP A 74 -4.28 -2.46 10.85
CA TRP A 74 -5.33 -2.72 9.86
C TRP A 74 -5.19 -1.82 8.63
N ASN A 75 -4.58 -0.63 8.78
CA ASN A 75 -4.39 0.32 7.69
C ASN A 75 -3.59 -0.29 6.53
N ALA A 76 -2.57 -1.10 6.83
CA ALA A 76 -1.78 -1.77 5.80
C ALA A 76 -2.65 -2.68 4.91
N TYR A 77 -3.53 -3.48 5.51
CA TYR A 77 -4.44 -4.34 4.76
C TYR A 77 -5.51 -3.53 4.01
N ALA A 78 -6.13 -2.55 4.67
CA ALA A 78 -7.23 -1.78 4.10
C ALA A 78 -6.78 -0.93 2.91
N LEU A 79 -5.65 -0.23 3.03
CA LEU A 79 -5.13 0.63 1.98
C LEU A 79 -4.70 -0.20 0.77
N VAL A 80 -3.95 -1.28 0.98
CA VAL A 80 -3.48 -2.16 -0.11
C VAL A 80 -4.68 -2.80 -0.83
N ALA A 81 -5.67 -3.29 -0.10
CA ALA A 81 -6.88 -3.86 -0.69
C ALA A 81 -7.68 -2.81 -1.49
N THR A 82 -7.72 -1.57 -1.00
CA THR A 82 -8.42 -0.47 -1.68
C THR A 82 -7.73 -0.11 -3.00
N VAL A 83 -6.40 -0.05 -3.01
CA VAL A 83 -5.61 0.19 -4.23
C VAL A 83 -5.82 -0.95 -5.23
N ASP A 84 -5.72 -2.21 -4.79
CA ASP A 84 -5.86 -3.36 -5.68
C ASP A 84 -7.29 -3.49 -6.26
N LEU A 85 -8.33 -3.18 -5.48
CA LEU A 85 -9.72 -3.10 -5.96
C LEU A 85 -9.93 -1.99 -6.99
N ALA A 86 -9.29 -0.84 -6.80
CA ALA A 86 -9.46 0.31 -7.67
C ALA A 86 -8.68 0.19 -8.98
N ARG A 87 -7.59 -0.59 -9.03
CA ARG A 87 -6.66 -0.62 -10.17
C ARG A 87 -7.31 -0.94 -11.52
N ASP A 88 -8.35 -1.77 -11.52
CA ASP A 88 -9.03 -2.26 -12.73
C ASP A 88 -10.23 -1.36 -13.12
N ALA A 89 -10.48 -0.27 -12.39
CA ALA A 89 -11.53 0.69 -12.72
C ALA A 89 -11.14 1.57 -13.92
N ASP A 90 -12.14 1.95 -14.71
CA ASP A 90 -11.97 2.80 -15.88
C ASP A 90 -11.27 4.12 -15.52
N GLY A 91 -10.18 4.44 -16.22
CA GLY A 91 -9.43 5.68 -16.06
C GLY A 91 -8.22 5.60 -15.13
N ASN A 92 -8.05 4.50 -14.38
CA ASN A 92 -6.85 4.29 -13.58
C ASN A 92 -5.69 3.74 -14.44
N PRO A 93 -4.43 4.12 -14.15
CA PRO A 93 -3.29 3.64 -14.90
C PRO A 93 -3.07 2.15 -14.63
N PRO A 94 -2.57 1.38 -15.60
CA PRO A 94 -2.11 0.01 -15.34
C PRO A 94 -0.90 0.02 -14.40
N ILE A 95 -0.65 -1.09 -13.72
CA ILE A 95 0.59 -1.26 -12.95
C ILE A 95 1.78 -1.21 -13.91
N PRO A 96 2.78 -0.32 -13.73
CA PRO A 96 3.95 -0.28 -14.59
C PRO A 96 4.73 -1.60 -14.57
N ASP A 97 5.23 -2.04 -15.73
CA ASP A 97 5.91 -3.34 -15.88
C ASP A 97 7.08 -3.55 -14.89
N GLY A 98 7.82 -2.48 -14.58
CA GLY A 98 8.93 -2.53 -13.63
C GLY A 98 8.50 -2.69 -12.16
N ILE A 99 7.23 -2.43 -11.84
CA ILE A 99 6.66 -2.50 -10.49
C ILE A 99 5.83 -3.77 -10.29
N ALA A 100 5.22 -4.29 -11.36
CA ALA A 100 4.30 -5.42 -11.31
C ALA A 100 4.83 -6.67 -10.56
N PRO A 101 6.10 -7.10 -10.72
CA PRO A 101 6.63 -8.24 -9.97
C PRO A 101 6.63 -8.00 -8.46
N ASP A 102 7.15 -6.85 -8.01
CA ASP A 102 7.25 -6.52 -6.60
C ASP A 102 5.87 -6.29 -5.98
N TYR A 103 4.95 -5.70 -6.73
CA TYR A 103 3.54 -5.55 -6.33
C TYR A 103 2.89 -6.92 -6.08
N SER A 104 3.06 -7.87 -7.00
CA SER A 104 2.50 -9.22 -6.86
C SER A 104 3.08 -9.99 -5.66
N LEU A 105 4.39 -9.84 -5.42
CA LEU A 105 5.06 -10.40 -4.25
C LEU A 105 4.54 -9.78 -2.95
N ALA A 106 4.33 -8.46 -2.93
CA ALA A 106 3.79 -7.75 -1.78
C ALA A 106 2.36 -8.19 -1.45
N MET A 107 1.49 -8.38 -2.45
CA MET A 107 0.15 -8.92 -2.27
C MET A 107 0.19 -10.32 -1.66
N SER A 108 1.09 -11.19 -2.14
CA SER A 108 1.26 -12.54 -1.61
C SER A 108 1.75 -12.54 -0.17
N ALA A 109 2.76 -11.73 0.12
CA ALA A 109 3.31 -11.60 1.46
C ALA A 109 2.26 -11.08 2.46
N LEU A 110 1.45 -10.10 2.05
CA LEU A 110 0.40 -9.55 2.91
C LEU A 110 -0.73 -10.55 3.14
N ALA A 111 -1.11 -11.32 2.11
CA ALA A 111 -2.09 -12.39 2.25
C ALA A 111 -1.61 -13.48 3.22
N ASP A 112 -0.36 -13.92 3.10
CA ASP A 112 0.22 -14.91 4.00
C ASP A 112 0.24 -14.41 5.44
N LEU A 113 0.64 -13.16 5.69
CA LEU A 113 0.54 -12.55 7.02
C LEU A 113 -0.90 -12.52 7.54
N GLY A 114 -1.85 -12.17 6.68
CA GLY A 114 -3.28 -12.15 6.98
C GLY A 114 -3.80 -13.51 7.45
N ARG A 115 -3.44 -14.60 6.76
CA ARG A 115 -3.84 -15.98 7.13
C ARG A 115 -3.40 -16.34 8.55
N HIS A 116 -2.20 -15.91 8.96
CA HIS A 116 -1.67 -16.18 10.30
C HIS A 116 -2.26 -15.27 11.39
N LYS A 117 -2.74 -14.07 11.03
CA LYS A 117 -3.21 -13.08 12.00
C LYS A 117 -4.73 -13.03 12.18
N ILE A 118 -5.51 -13.57 11.24
CA ILE A 118 -6.98 -13.40 11.23
C ILE A 118 -7.66 -13.88 12.51
N GLU A 119 -7.21 -14.99 13.10
CA GLU A 119 -7.78 -15.54 14.34
C GLU A 119 -7.46 -14.68 15.57
N SER A 120 -6.40 -13.86 15.49
CA SER A 120 -5.95 -12.96 16.56
C SER A 120 -6.48 -11.52 16.41
N ALA A 121 -7.25 -11.24 15.36
CA ALA A 121 -7.79 -9.91 15.10
C ALA A 121 -8.73 -9.48 16.24
N ALA A 122 -8.52 -8.27 16.75
CA ALA A 122 -9.19 -7.76 17.95
C ALA A 122 -10.57 -7.16 17.65
N ASN A 123 -10.82 -6.76 16.39
CA ASN A 123 -12.04 -6.09 16.00
C ASN A 123 -12.45 -6.40 14.56
N LEU A 124 -13.68 -6.02 14.21
CA LEU A 124 -14.26 -6.30 12.90
C LEU A 124 -13.56 -5.56 11.75
N THR A 125 -12.96 -4.39 12.01
CA THR A 125 -12.20 -3.65 11.00
C THR A 125 -10.97 -4.44 10.58
N GLU A 126 -10.20 -4.97 11.54
CA GLU A 126 -9.04 -5.82 11.26
C GLU A 126 -9.44 -7.08 10.47
N VAL A 127 -10.49 -7.78 10.91
CA VAL A 127 -10.99 -8.97 10.21
C VAL A 127 -11.37 -8.65 8.76
N ARG A 128 -12.14 -7.57 8.55
CA ARG A 128 -12.58 -7.16 7.20
C ARG A 128 -11.40 -6.78 6.30
N SER A 129 -10.45 -6.02 6.83
CA SER A 129 -9.28 -5.61 6.06
C SER A 129 -8.42 -6.81 5.65
N ILE A 130 -8.19 -7.77 6.57
CA ILE A 130 -7.48 -9.01 6.26
C ILE A 130 -8.24 -9.81 5.20
N LEU A 131 -9.55 -10.01 5.38
CA LEU A 131 -10.38 -10.76 4.43
C LEU A 131 -10.39 -10.13 3.04
N ALA A 132 -10.33 -8.80 2.94
CA ALA A 132 -10.24 -8.12 1.65
C ALA A 132 -8.97 -8.53 0.88
N ILE A 133 -7.81 -8.53 1.54
CA ILE A 133 -6.56 -9.02 0.93
C ILE A 133 -6.66 -10.51 0.56
N LEU A 134 -7.20 -11.34 1.45
CA LEU A 134 -7.35 -12.78 1.17
C LEU A 134 -8.30 -13.08 0.01
N ALA A 135 -9.31 -12.25 -0.22
CA ALA A 135 -10.23 -12.39 -1.35
C ALA A 135 -9.61 -11.93 -2.68
N LEU A 136 -8.68 -10.98 -2.63
CA LEU A 136 -7.97 -10.44 -3.80
C LEU A 136 -6.77 -11.31 -4.20
N HIS A 137 -6.11 -11.95 -3.23
CA HIS A 137 -4.98 -12.83 -3.45
C HIS A 137 -5.44 -14.20 -3.99
N LYS A 138 -5.05 -14.51 -5.24
CA LYS A 138 -5.41 -15.75 -5.96
C LYS A 138 -4.35 -16.84 -5.79
#